data_AF-A0A7T8H0F5-F1
#
_entry.id   AF-A0A7T8H0F5-F1
#
_cell.length_a   1.000
_cell.length_b   1.000
_cell.length_c   1.000
_cell.angle_alpha   90.00
_cell.angle_beta   90.00
_cell.angle_gamma   90.00
#
_symmetry.space_group_name_H-M   'P 1'
#
loop_
_entity.id
_entity.type
_entity.pdbx_description
1 polymer ?
#
loop_
_entity_poly.entity_id
_entity_poly.type
_entity_poly.pdbx_seq_one_letter_code
_entity_poly.pdbx_strand_id
1 'polypeptide(L)'
;MAQKYSVSTRTILRVVKAHLGMKLFKYRKMYLLNEATRKPASVMVWGVVVFNGKKSPLLRIPDGVQINKIVYMDFLKTKVLPWIQEEFDGVPVCFQQDGAPAHTAMI
;
A
#
# COMPACT_ATOMS: atom_id res chain seq x y z
N MET A 1 14.03 -16.93 -32.86
CA MET A 1 14.04 -16.10 -31.64
C MET A 1 13.73 -14.67 -32.03
N ALA A 2 12.68 -14.05 -31.48
CA ALA A 2 12.28 -12.70 -31.84
C ALA A 2 13.24 -11.68 -31.18
N GLN A 3 14.01 -10.97 -31.99
CA GLN A 3 14.91 -9.92 -31.52
C GLN A 3 14.07 -8.76 -30.96
N LYS A 4 14.31 -8.38 -29.70
CA LYS A 4 13.63 -7.24 -29.07
C LYS A 4 14.16 -5.96 -29.71
N TYR A 5 13.49 -5.50 -30.76
CA TYR A 5 13.75 -4.18 -31.33
C TYR A 5 13.33 -3.11 -30.31
N SER A 6 14.23 -2.19 -29.98
CA SER A 6 14.01 -1.03 -29.09
C SER A 6 13.14 0.06 -29.75
N VAL A 7 12.18 -0.35 -30.58
CA VAL A 7 11.36 0.55 -31.36
C VAL A 7 10.08 0.81 -30.60
N SER A 8 9.80 2.08 -30.32
CA SER A 8 8.59 2.46 -29.60
C SER A 8 7.35 1.92 -30.32
N THR A 9 6.33 1.50 -29.57
CA THR A 9 5.06 0.98 -30.14
C THR A 9 4.42 1.98 -31.11
N ARG A 10 4.59 3.29 -30.88
CA ARG A 10 4.12 4.34 -31.79
C ARG A 10 4.84 4.29 -33.14
N THR A 11 6.14 4.03 -33.13
CA THR A 11 6.96 3.90 -34.34
C THR A 11 6.54 2.66 -35.14
N ILE A 12 6.32 1.51 -34.49
CA ILE A 12 5.86 0.28 -35.16
C ILE A 12 4.49 0.50 -35.83
N LEU A 13 3.53 1.09 -35.12
CA LEU A 13 2.20 1.38 -35.68
C LEU A 13 2.26 2.27 -36.91
N ARG A 14 3.17 3.25 -36.91
CA ARG A 14 3.36 4.18 -38.02
C ARG A 14 4.01 3.48 -39.22
N VAL A 15 5.01 2.63 -38.98
CA VAL A 15 5.70 1.85 -40.02
C VAL A 15 4.75 0.87 -40.69
N VAL A 16 3.98 0.10 -39.91
CA VAL A 16 3.01 -0.88 -40.42
C VAL A 16 1.93 -0.21 -41.28
N LYS A 17 1.41 0.94 -40.83
CA LYS A 17 0.43 1.70 -41.62
C LYS A 17 1.03 2.22 -42.93
N ALA A 18 2.25 2.77 -42.88
CA ALA A 18 2.87 3.41 -44.03
C ALA A 18 3.35 2.42 -45.10
N HIS A 19 3.93 1.28 -44.68
CA HIS A 19 4.56 0.34 -45.62
C HIS A 19 3.66 -0.81 -46.03
N LEU A 20 2.71 -1.20 -45.18
CA LEU A 20 1.86 -2.36 -45.43
C LEU A 20 0.39 -1.96 -45.68
N GLY A 21 0.03 -0.68 -45.51
CA GLY A 21 -1.35 -0.20 -45.64
C GLY A 21 -2.30 -0.75 -44.57
N MET A 22 -1.79 -1.55 -43.62
CA MET A 22 -2.60 -2.24 -42.62
C MET A 22 -2.88 -1.33 -41.43
N LYS A 23 -4.16 -1.18 -41.08
CA LYS A 23 -4.58 -0.50 -39.84
C LYS A 23 -4.61 -1.53 -38.71
N LEU A 24 -3.62 -1.49 -37.83
CA LEU A 24 -3.57 -2.41 -36.69
C LEU A 24 -4.78 -2.17 -35.78
N PHE A 25 -5.68 -3.16 -35.68
CA PHE A 25 -6.80 -3.10 -34.75
C PHE A 25 -6.23 -3.25 -33.34
N LYS A 26 -6.23 -2.16 -32.56
CA LYS A 26 -5.92 -2.25 -31.13
C LYS A 26 -7.06 -3.01 -30.47
N TYR A 27 -6.82 -4.26 -30.09
CA TYR A 27 -7.62 -4.92 -29.07
C TYR A 27 -7.42 -4.13 -27.77
N ARG A 28 -8.21 -3.08 -27.57
CA ARG A 28 -8.39 -2.53 -26.23
C ARG A 28 -9.10 -3.63 -25.46
N LYS A 29 -8.36 -4.29 -24.57
CA LYS A 29 -8.91 -5.09 -23.48
C LYS A 29 -9.68 -4.18 -22.51
N MET A 30 -10.61 -3.34 -23.00
CA MET A 30 -11.43 -2.45 -22.19
C MET A 30 -12.66 -3.20 -21.66
N TYR A 31 -13.19 -4.16 -22.40
CA TYR A 31 -14.46 -4.80 -22.04
C TYR A 31 -14.31 -6.02 -21.12
N LEU A 32 -13.11 -6.59 -20.97
CA LEU A 32 -12.83 -7.69 -20.04
C LEU A 32 -12.25 -7.21 -18.68
N LEU A 33 -12.13 -5.90 -18.47
CA LEU A 33 -11.63 -5.29 -17.22
C LEU A 33 -12.66 -4.35 -16.57
N ASN A 34 -13.89 -4.30 -17.11
CA ASN A 34 -14.97 -3.46 -16.55
C ASN A 34 -15.70 -4.11 -15.39
N GLU A 35 -15.50 -5.40 -15.14
CA GLU A 35 -15.50 -5.90 -13.77
C GLU A 35 -14.14 -5.53 -13.17
N ALA A 36 -13.94 -4.23 -12.93
CA ALA A 36 -12.96 -3.83 -11.94
C ALA A 36 -13.33 -4.63 -10.71
N THR A 37 -12.47 -5.57 -10.30
CA THR A 37 -12.65 -6.36 -9.10
C THR A 37 -12.92 -5.37 -7.99
N ARG A 38 -14.20 -5.21 -7.63
CA ARG A 38 -14.61 -4.31 -6.56
C ARG A 38 -13.94 -4.90 -5.34
N LYS A 39 -12.85 -4.27 -4.90
CA LYS A 39 -12.20 -4.67 -3.66
C LYS A 39 -13.29 -4.64 -2.60
N PRO A 40 -13.48 -5.72 -1.83
CA PRO A 40 -14.45 -5.69 -0.76
C PRO A 40 -14.13 -4.50 0.15
N ALA A 41 -15.15 -3.91 0.75
CA ALA A 41 -14.95 -2.89 1.76
C ALA A 41 -14.02 -3.46 2.84
N SER A 42 -12.95 -2.73 3.16
CA SER A 42 -11.95 -3.15 4.13
C SER A 42 -11.81 -2.08 5.21
N VAL A 43 -11.65 -2.52 6.45
CA VAL A 43 -11.38 -1.64 7.60
C VAL A 43 -9.93 -1.87 8.03
N MET A 44 -9.22 -0.78 8.29
CA MET A 44 -7.88 -0.84 8.86
C MET A 44 -7.96 -0.58 10.36
N VAL A 45 -7.34 -1.46 11.15
CA VAL A 45 -7.26 -1.36 12.61
C VAL A 45 -5.81 -1.52 13.04
N TRP A 46 -5.50 -0.93 14.19
CA TRP A 46 -4.23 -1.07 14.86
C TRP A 46 -4.46 -1.58 16.29
N GLY A 47 -3.55 -2.41 16.79
CA GLY A 47 -3.60 -2.89 18.16
C GLY A 47 -2.27 -3.47 18.61
N VAL A 48 -2.09 -3.53 19.94
CA VAL A 48 -0.94 -4.15 20.59
C VAL A 48 -1.40 -5.25 21.54
N VAL A 49 -0.61 -6.32 21.59
CA VAL A 49 -0.73 -7.41 22.57
C VAL A 49 0.58 -7.55 23.31
N VAL A 50 0.50 -7.92 24.59
CA VAL A 50 1.65 -8.03 25.48
C VAL A 50 1.69 -9.43 26.09
N PHE A 51 2.88 -9.91 26.46
CA PHE A 51 3.12 -11.27 26.95
C PHE A 51 2.24 -11.69 28.15
N ASN A 52 1.85 -10.72 28.98
CA ASN A 52 1.00 -10.93 30.17
C ASN A 52 -0.51 -10.93 29.85
N GLY A 53 -0.88 -10.94 28.57
CA GLY A 53 -2.27 -10.96 28.11
C GLY A 53 -2.95 -9.58 28.08
N LYS A 54 -2.28 -8.50 28.52
CA LYS A 54 -2.79 -7.13 28.31
C LYS A 54 -2.82 -6.81 26.81
N LYS A 55 -3.82 -6.03 26.41
CA LYS A 55 -4.03 -5.59 25.02
C LYS A 55 -4.49 -4.15 24.98
N SER A 56 -4.09 -3.42 23.96
CA SER A 56 -4.63 -2.09 23.70
C SER A 56 -6.09 -2.20 23.21
N PRO A 57 -6.88 -1.12 23.30
CA PRO A 57 -8.06 -0.98 22.47
C PRO A 57 -7.69 -1.17 20.98
N LEU A 58 -8.63 -1.70 20.18
CA LEU A 58 -8.51 -1.73 18.73
C LEU A 58 -8.77 -0.33 18.19
N LEU A 59 -7.71 0.32 17.72
CA LEU A 59 -7.77 1.67 17.19
C LEU A 59 -8.09 1.61 15.71
N ARG A 60 -9.29 2.06 15.34
CA ARG A 60 -9.71 2.10 13.93
C ARG A 60 -9.00 3.26 13.22
N ILE A 61 -8.43 2.96 12.06
CA ILE A 61 -7.86 3.96 11.16
C ILE A 61 -8.95 4.39 10.18
N PRO A 62 -9.19 5.69 9.97
CA PRO A 62 -10.25 6.16 9.10
C PRO A 62 -10.11 5.65 7.66
N ASP A 63 -11.25 5.40 7.02
CA ASP A 63 -11.29 4.86 5.67
C ASP A 63 -10.59 5.81 4.69
N GLY A 64 -9.74 5.27 3.81
CA GLY A 64 -8.97 6.05 2.84
C GLY A 64 -7.69 6.68 3.38
N VAL A 65 -7.39 6.55 4.68
CA VAL A 65 -6.09 7.00 5.24
C VAL A 65 -5.00 6.02 4.84
N GLN A 66 -3.96 6.54 4.19
CA GLN A 66 -2.73 5.80 3.94
C GLN A 66 -1.73 6.09 5.07
N ILE A 67 -1.32 5.06 5.81
CA ILE A 67 -0.28 5.19 6.83
C ILE A 67 1.06 5.49 6.15
N ASN A 68 1.49 6.73 6.25
CA ASN A 68 2.85 7.16 5.93
C ASN A 68 3.62 7.44 7.23
N LYS A 69 4.90 7.81 7.12
CA LYS A 69 5.75 8.06 8.30
C LYS A 69 5.20 9.12 9.26
N ILE A 70 4.56 10.17 8.74
CA ILE A 70 4.05 11.29 9.54
C ILE A 70 2.83 10.83 10.33
N VAL A 71 1.86 10.21 9.63
CA VAL A 71 0.65 9.65 10.24
C VAL A 71 1.01 8.58 11.26
N TYR A 72 1.98 7.73 10.93
CA TYR A 72 2.43 6.67 11.84
C TYR A 72 3.03 7.25 13.12
N MET A 73 3.95 8.22 13.01
CA MET A 73 4.56 8.83 14.19
C MET A 73 3.57 9.62 15.03
N ASP A 74 2.65 10.37 14.40
CA ASP A 74 1.58 11.07 15.12
C ASP A 74 0.68 10.10 15.87
N PHE A 75 0.31 8.98 15.24
CA PHE A 75 -0.48 7.93 15.86
C PHE A 75 0.25 7.29 17.06
N LEU A 76 1.55 6.97 16.92
CA LEU A 76 2.34 6.43 18.02
C LEU A 76 2.38 7.41 19.21
N LYS A 77 2.61 8.71 18.95
CA LYS A 77 2.69 9.73 20.00
C LYS A 77 1.35 9.99 20.70
N THR A 78 0.26 10.04 19.93
CA THR A 78 -1.04 10.48 20.46
C THR A 78 -1.89 9.34 21.02
N LYS A 79 -1.64 8.10 20.59
CA LYS A 79 -2.47 6.94 20.98
C LYS A 79 -1.69 5.86 21.71
N VAL A 80 -0.50 5.51 21.21
CA VAL A 80 0.23 4.33 21.67
C VAL A 80 1.09 4.63 22.89
N LEU A 81 1.89 5.68 22.82
CA LEU A 81 2.78 6.08 23.90
C LEU A 81 2.04 6.38 25.21
N PRO A 82 0.92 7.13 25.22
CA PRO A 82 0.16 7.36 26.45
C PRO A 82 -0.37 6.05 27.06
N TRP A 83 -0.87 5.14 26.22
CA TRP A 83 -1.35 3.83 26.69
C TRP A 83 -0.23 2.98 27.29
N ILE A 84 0.95 2.96 26.66
CA ILE A 84 2.12 2.24 27.21
C ILE A 84 2.54 2.85 28.55
N GLN A 85 2.60 4.19 28.63
CA GLN A 85 3.00 4.89 29.84
C GLN A 85 2.01 4.66 31.00
N GLU A 86 0.71 4.60 30.70
CA GLU A 86 -0.32 4.29 31.70
C GLU A 86 -0.27 2.84 32.18
N GLU A 87 -0.11 1.88 31.26
CA GLU A 87 -0.21 0.45 31.58
C GLU A 87 1.08 -0.17 32.15
N PHE A 88 2.23 0.45 31.86
CA PHE A 88 3.56 -0.10 32.12
C PHE A 88 4.49 0.95 32.76
N ASP A 89 3.95 1.89 33.53
CA ASP A 89 4.76 2.90 34.23
C ASP A 89 5.89 2.25 35.05
N GLY A 90 7.11 2.76 34.89
CA GLY A 90 8.31 2.23 35.53
C GLY A 90 8.79 0.85 35.04
N VAL A 91 8.14 0.23 34.05
CA VAL A 91 8.53 -1.07 33.49
C VAL A 91 9.26 -0.89 32.16
N PRO A 92 10.42 -1.53 31.95
CA PRO A 92 11.07 -1.55 30.64
C PRO A 92 10.17 -2.21 29.58
N VAL A 93 9.89 -1.50 28.49
CA VAL A 93 9.07 -1.99 27.38
C VAL A 93 9.91 -2.11 26.12
N CYS A 94 9.78 -3.24 25.42
CA CYS A 94 10.30 -3.44 24.07
C CYS A 94 9.14 -3.32 23.08
N PHE A 95 9.25 -2.40 22.12
CA PHE A 95 8.27 -2.21 21.07
C PHE A 95 8.68 -2.98 19.82
N GLN A 96 7.86 -3.94 19.41
CA GLN A 96 8.09 -4.76 18.21
C GLN A 96 7.04 -4.43 17.14
N GLN A 97 7.51 -4.27 15.90
CA GLN A 97 6.70 -4.00 14.71
C GLN A 97 7.34 -4.67 13.50
N ASP A 98 6.62 -4.75 12.38
CA ASP A 98 7.16 -5.21 11.11
C ASP A 98 7.98 -4.12 10.39
N GLY A 99 8.68 -4.51 9.32
CA GLY A 99 9.54 -3.64 8.53
C GLY A 99 8.83 -2.81 7.46
N ALA A 100 7.55 -2.47 7.63
CA ALA A 100 6.82 -1.70 6.62
C ALA A 100 7.52 -0.35 6.35
N PRO A 101 7.45 0.21 5.11
CA PRO A 101 8.16 1.43 4.77
C PRO A 101 7.86 2.62 5.68
N ALA A 102 6.62 2.74 6.18
CA ALA A 102 6.24 3.79 7.12
C ALA A 102 6.86 3.61 8.52
N HIS A 103 7.15 2.38 8.92
CA HIS A 103 7.65 2.01 10.25
C HIS A 103 9.17 2.16 10.37
N THR A 104 9.87 2.10 9.24
CA THR A 104 11.34 2.20 9.14
C THR A 104 11.83 3.52 8.56
N ALA A 105 10.90 4.40 8.16
CA ALA A 105 11.24 5.68 7.57
C ALA A 105 11.96 6.61 8.55
N MET A 106 13.00 7.29 8.06
CA MET A 106 13.60 8.42 8.77
C MET A 106 12.60 9.58 8.81
N ILE A 107 12.43 10.17 9.99
CA ILE A 107 11.51 11.30 10.21
C ILE A 107 12.17 12.59 9.77
#